data_AF-A0A833U0T3-F1
#
_entry.id   AF-A0A833U0T3-F1
#
_cell.length_a   1.000
_cell.length_b   1.000
_cell.length_c   1.000
_cell.angle_alpha   90.00
_cell.angle_beta   90.00
_cell.angle_gamma   90.00
#
_symmetry.space_group_name_H-M   'P 1'
#
loop_
_entity.id
_entity.type
_entity.pdbx_description
1 polymer ?
#
loop_
_entity_poly.entity_id
_entity_poly.type
_entity_poly.pdbx_seq_one_letter_code
_entity_poly.pdbx_strand_id
1 'polypeptide(L)'
;MEKSKLINLWIAQGFIMLSNQNGQCLEDVGHEYFMDLLWRSFFQEAKMDDLGNVISCKMHDLMHDLAMSRAGPLITRLESKEKIIIDQKTRHVAVVDNIDISFVNPTSSSKVSRIRTLLSVGEWKDLQESSTSCEAIFSSLKFLRVLDLHERPLDVVPSFICKLKHLRDLDLSGNDKIEKLPDSIIRLQNLHTLGISGCKGIKELPRGITKLVNLRHLYNDGCENLTCMPRGLGELKNLQTLSKFVVHSDSTPNDSGQLSELNRLTSLRGALEISGLRSREEDVANLKERGHLQVLTLHWERENVINALERFEPHPNLKKLNIYEYGGVRFPMWLLSLTNLVHLSLRGCNNLKYLPPLSGLPFLKRISLFFLFEIEYVSDCSD
;
A
#
# COMPACT_ATOMS: atom_id res chain seq x y z
N MET A 1 14.16 7.56 5.38
CA MET A 1 13.70 6.90 4.13
C MET A 1 12.91 5.67 4.51
N GLU A 2 11.72 5.48 3.95
CA GLU A 2 10.93 4.27 4.17
C GLU A 2 11.46 3.11 3.32
N LYS A 3 11.55 1.93 3.93
CA LYS A 3 12.11 0.73 3.30
C LYS A 3 11.26 0.26 2.11
N SER A 4 9.94 0.16 2.30
CA SER A 4 9.01 -0.30 1.27
C SER A 4 9.05 0.59 0.04
N LYS A 5 8.97 1.92 0.23
CA LYS A 5 9.09 2.90 -0.87
C LYS A 5 10.41 2.73 -1.62
N LEU A 6 11.53 2.56 -0.92
CA LEU A 6 12.83 2.38 -1.56
C LEU A 6 12.90 1.10 -2.42
N ILE A 7 12.37 -0.02 -1.91
CA ILE A 7 12.29 -1.28 -2.67
C ILE A 7 11.40 -1.13 -3.90
N ASN A 8 10.23 -0.48 -3.77
CA ASN A 8 9.32 -0.22 -4.89
C ASN A 8 10.00 0.64 -5.97
N LEU A 9 10.79 1.63 -5.58
CA LEU A 9 11.59 2.43 -6.50
C LEU A 9 12.66 1.59 -7.21
N TRP A 10 13.34 0.68 -6.52
CA TRP A 10 14.30 -0.23 -7.14
C TRP A 10 13.63 -1.17 -8.15
N ILE A 11 12.46 -1.69 -7.83
CA ILE A 11 11.65 -2.51 -8.75
C ILE A 11 11.22 -1.68 -9.97
N ALA A 12 10.69 -0.47 -9.76
CA ALA A 12 10.27 0.42 -10.84
C ALA A 12 11.44 0.79 -11.76
N GLN A 13 12.62 1.06 -11.22
CA GLN A 13 13.82 1.34 -12.02
C GLN A 13 14.41 0.09 -12.67
N GLY A 14 14.05 -1.10 -12.22
CA GLY A 14 14.57 -2.38 -12.72
C GLY A 14 15.97 -2.69 -12.19
N PHE A 15 16.26 -2.32 -10.94
CA PHE A 15 17.51 -2.63 -10.25
C PHE A 15 17.49 -4.00 -9.57
N ILE A 16 16.30 -4.56 -9.34
CA ILE A 16 16.15 -5.90 -8.78
C ILE A 16 16.24 -6.94 -9.89
N MET A 17 17.14 -7.91 -9.72
CA MET A 17 17.40 -8.98 -10.69
C MET A 17 16.97 -10.31 -10.06
N LEU A 18 16.01 -11.00 -10.68
CA LEU A 18 15.62 -12.34 -10.24
C LEU A 18 16.66 -13.35 -10.72
N SER A 19 17.24 -14.10 -9.79
CA SER A 19 17.97 -15.32 -10.13
C SER A 19 16.98 -16.48 -10.29
N ASN A 20 17.07 -17.23 -11.39
CA ASN A 20 16.16 -18.33 -11.73
C ASN A 20 16.13 -19.52 -10.74
N GLN A 21 16.85 -19.44 -9.61
CA GLN A 21 17.19 -20.62 -8.81
C GLN A 21 16.25 -20.86 -7.60
N ASN A 22 15.53 -19.85 -7.10
CA ASN A 22 14.91 -19.94 -5.76
C ASN A 22 13.41 -19.62 -5.66
N GLY A 23 12.70 -19.37 -6.77
CA GLY A 23 11.27 -19.01 -6.72
C GLY A 23 10.96 -17.71 -5.95
N GLN A 24 11.97 -16.90 -5.65
CA GLN A 24 11.84 -15.63 -4.93
C GLN A 24 11.08 -14.59 -5.76
N CYS A 25 10.30 -13.74 -5.09
CA CYS A 25 9.69 -12.59 -5.75
C CYS A 25 10.63 -11.36 -5.71
N LEU A 26 10.26 -10.30 -6.43
CA LEU A 26 11.05 -9.07 -6.49
C LEU A 26 11.19 -8.39 -5.12
N GLU A 27 10.17 -8.51 -4.28
CA GLU A 27 10.14 -7.94 -2.93
C GLU A 27 11.09 -8.68 -1.98
N ASP A 28 11.24 -10.01 -2.15
CA ASP A 28 12.18 -10.81 -1.37
C ASP A 28 13.62 -10.43 -1.72
N VAL A 29 13.96 -10.38 -3.00
CA VAL A 29 15.30 -9.95 -3.45
C VAL A 29 15.56 -8.49 -3.09
N GLY A 30 14.57 -7.62 -3.23
CA GLY A 30 14.67 -6.22 -2.81
C GLY A 30 14.88 -6.06 -1.30
N HIS A 31 14.25 -6.91 -0.50
CA HIS A 31 14.48 -6.98 0.94
C HIS A 31 15.92 -7.40 1.25
N GLU A 32 16.44 -8.43 0.58
CA GLU A 32 17.81 -8.92 0.75
C GLU A 32 18.83 -7.82 0.41
N TYR A 33 18.67 -7.15 -0.73
CA TYR A 33 19.53 -6.02 -1.11
C TYR A 33 19.49 -4.89 -0.07
N PHE A 34 18.30 -4.59 0.47
CA PHE A 34 18.16 -3.60 1.54
C PHE A 34 18.92 -4.02 2.79
N MET A 35 18.78 -5.27 3.23
CA MET A 35 19.45 -5.77 4.44
C MET A 35 20.97 -5.84 4.25
N ASP A 36 21.46 -6.21 3.08
CA ASP A 36 22.89 -6.18 2.77
C ASP A 36 23.47 -4.76 2.87
N LEU A 37 22.76 -3.76 2.35
CA LEU A 37 23.17 -2.35 2.48
C LEU A 37 23.12 -1.87 3.94
N LEU A 38 22.13 -2.33 4.71
CA LEU A 38 22.03 -2.04 6.14
C LEU A 38 23.17 -2.69 6.94
N TRP A 39 23.47 -3.97 6.72
CA TRP A 39 24.54 -4.69 7.40
C TRP A 39 25.94 -4.15 7.06
N ARG A 40 26.12 -3.61 5.84
CA ARG A 40 27.34 -2.92 5.42
C ARG A 40 27.41 -1.47 5.93
N SER A 41 26.47 -1.05 6.79
CA SER A 41 26.39 0.31 7.35
C SER A 41 26.24 1.42 6.31
N PHE A 42 25.81 1.08 5.09
CA PHE A 42 25.46 2.07 4.06
C PHE A 42 24.17 2.80 4.48
N PHE A 43 23.20 2.03 4.98
CA PHE A 43 22.08 2.55 5.75
C PHE A 43 22.36 2.42 7.25
N GLN A 44 21.88 3.38 8.03
CA GLN A 44 22.06 3.46 9.48
C GLN A 44 20.77 3.90 10.16
N GLU A 45 20.75 3.88 11.50
CA GLU A 45 19.59 4.28 12.32
C GLU A 45 18.28 3.60 11.87
N ALA A 46 18.33 2.28 11.70
CA ALA A 46 17.15 1.51 11.35
C ALA A 46 16.08 1.61 12.44
N LYS A 47 14.90 2.13 12.08
CA LYS A 47 13.72 2.10 12.94
C LYS A 47 12.93 0.83 12.65
N MET A 48 12.42 0.22 13.70
CA MET A 48 11.59 -0.97 13.62
C MET A 48 10.14 -0.64 13.97
N ASP A 49 9.20 -1.35 13.36
CA ASP A 49 7.82 -1.38 13.83
C ASP A 49 7.68 -2.24 15.10
N ASP A 50 6.48 -2.25 15.67
CA ASP A 50 6.14 -3.06 16.83
C ASP A 50 6.27 -4.57 16.58
N LEU A 51 6.34 -5.01 15.33
CA LEU A 51 6.48 -6.42 14.90
C LEU A 51 7.93 -6.83 14.65
N GLY A 52 8.88 -5.92 14.91
CA GLY A 52 10.32 -6.10 14.74
C GLY A 52 10.80 -5.98 13.30
N ASN A 53 9.97 -5.48 12.38
CA ASN A 53 10.37 -5.27 10.99
C ASN A 53 11.05 -3.90 10.84
N VAL A 54 12.17 -3.84 10.12
CA VAL A 54 12.79 -2.57 9.75
C VAL A 54 11.86 -1.81 8.79
N ILE A 55 11.39 -0.64 9.19
CA ILE A 55 10.44 0.19 8.41
C ILE A 55 11.12 1.39 7.76
N SER A 56 12.17 1.93 8.37
CA SER A 56 12.89 3.07 7.82
C SER A 56 14.34 3.09 8.28
N CYS A 57 15.16 3.80 7.52
CA CYS A 57 16.56 4.03 7.83
C CYS A 57 16.99 5.43 7.35
N LYS A 58 18.21 5.82 7.71
CA LYS A 58 18.91 6.98 7.19
C LYS A 58 20.15 6.55 6.40
N MET A 59 20.70 7.48 5.63
CA MET A 59 22.01 7.36 4.99
C MET A 59 22.92 8.38 5.68
N HIS A 60 24.13 7.96 6.05
CA HIS A 60 25.12 8.85 6.64
C HIS A 60 25.62 9.87 5.61
N ASP A 61 25.93 11.11 6.02
CA ASP A 61 26.30 12.21 5.13
C ASP A 61 27.50 11.86 4.22
N LEU A 62 28.56 11.24 4.76
CA LEU A 62 29.68 10.74 3.94
C LEU A 62 29.27 9.73 2.85
N MET A 63 28.29 8.87 3.14
CA MET A 63 27.78 7.91 2.16
C MET A 63 26.90 8.60 1.12
N HIS A 64 26.14 9.62 1.54
CA HIS A 64 25.39 10.50 0.67
C HIS A 64 26.33 11.27 -0.28
N ASP A 65 27.42 11.85 0.23
CA ASP A 65 28.40 12.60 -0.56
C ASP A 65 29.12 11.69 -1.57
N LEU A 66 29.47 10.47 -1.14
CA LEU A 66 30.00 9.45 -2.05
C LEU A 66 28.99 9.11 -3.16
N ALA A 67 27.72 8.90 -2.80
CA ALA A 67 26.66 8.62 -3.77
C ALA A 67 26.46 9.80 -4.75
N MET A 68 26.46 11.04 -4.25
CA MET A 68 26.33 12.25 -5.05
C MET A 68 27.55 12.48 -5.96
N SER A 69 28.76 12.11 -5.54
CA SER A 69 29.96 12.17 -6.40
C SER A 69 29.86 11.29 -7.65
N ARG A 70 29.08 10.20 -7.58
CA ARG A 70 28.88 9.24 -8.68
C ARG A 70 27.60 9.50 -9.46
N ALA A 71 26.50 9.80 -8.78
CA ALA A 71 25.16 9.91 -9.36
C ALA A 71 24.67 11.36 -9.54
N GLY A 72 25.35 12.35 -8.95
CA GLY A 72 24.96 13.76 -8.99
C GLY A 72 24.65 14.30 -10.39
N PRO A 73 25.45 14.00 -11.43
CA PRO A 73 25.14 14.43 -12.80
C PRO A 73 23.84 13.86 -13.39
N LEU A 74 23.22 12.86 -12.76
CA LEU A 74 21.96 12.25 -13.18
C LEU A 74 20.77 12.76 -12.37
N ILE A 75 21.01 13.55 -11.30
CA ILE A 75 20.01 13.98 -10.33
C ILE A 75 19.87 15.50 -10.39
N THR A 76 18.63 15.98 -10.44
CA THR A 76 18.31 17.40 -10.26
C THR A 76 17.36 17.55 -9.09
N ARG A 77 17.72 18.40 -8.13
CA ARG A 77 16.85 18.79 -7.02
C ARG A 77 16.32 20.19 -7.32
N LEU A 78 15.01 20.33 -7.30
CA LEU A 78 14.34 21.61 -7.46
C LEU A 78 13.94 22.09 -6.07
N GLU A 79 14.59 23.15 -5.60
CA GLU A 79 14.48 23.69 -4.24
C GLU A 79 14.01 25.15 -4.21
N SER A 80 13.86 25.79 -5.37
CA SER A 80 13.34 27.14 -5.49
C SER A 80 12.33 27.24 -6.65
N LYS A 81 11.52 28.31 -6.64
CA LYS A 81 10.57 28.63 -7.73
C LYS A 81 11.25 29.20 -8.98
N GLU A 82 12.56 29.06 -9.10
CA GLU A 82 13.28 29.44 -10.30
C GLU A 82 13.10 28.37 -11.37
N LYS A 83 12.89 28.78 -12.62
CA LYS A 83 12.82 27.84 -13.74
C LYS A 83 14.20 27.24 -13.97
N ILE A 84 14.44 26.05 -13.43
CA ILE A 84 15.68 25.31 -13.66
C ILE A 84 15.61 24.64 -15.04
N ILE A 85 16.61 24.93 -15.88
CA ILE A 85 16.83 24.19 -17.11
C ILE A 85 17.42 22.83 -16.73
N ILE A 86 16.68 21.77 -17.03
CA ILE A 86 17.11 20.41 -16.68
C ILE A 86 18.19 19.95 -17.65
N ASP A 87 19.34 19.49 -17.12
CA ASP A 87 20.44 18.98 -17.93
C ASP A 87 20.03 17.72 -18.70
N GLN A 88 20.60 17.53 -19.90
CA GLN A 88 20.27 16.39 -20.77
C GLN A 88 20.68 15.03 -20.18
N LYS A 89 21.64 14.99 -19.24
CA LYS A 89 22.04 13.77 -18.54
C LYS A 89 21.09 13.43 -17.39
N THR A 90 20.29 14.38 -16.92
CA THR A 90 19.32 14.17 -15.84
C THR A 90 18.41 12.98 -16.14
N ARG A 91 18.27 12.11 -15.15
CA ARG A 91 17.37 10.96 -15.15
C ARG A 91 16.37 11.02 -14.00
N HIS A 92 16.75 11.67 -12.90
CA HIS A 92 15.95 11.71 -11.69
C HIS A 92 15.78 13.16 -11.26
N VAL A 93 14.53 13.58 -11.11
CA VAL A 93 14.17 14.91 -10.60
C VAL A 93 13.47 14.72 -9.28
N ALA A 94 13.92 15.45 -8.26
CA ALA A 94 13.23 15.58 -6.99
C ALA A 94 12.73 17.02 -6.86
N VAL A 95 11.43 17.18 -6.64
CA VAL A 95 10.79 18.45 -6.37
C VAL A 95 10.62 18.57 -4.87
N VAL A 96 11.31 19.53 -4.27
CA VAL A 96 11.38 19.69 -2.82
C VAL A 96 10.38 20.77 -2.39
N ASP A 97 9.70 20.55 -1.27
CA ASP A 97 8.74 21.49 -0.65
C ASP A 97 7.57 21.88 -1.59
N ASN A 98 6.90 22.99 -1.27
CA ASN A 98 5.75 23.58 -1.98
C ASN A 98 6.09 24.13 -3.39
N ILE A 99 6.82 23.36 -4.19
CA ILE A 99 7.18 23.72 -5.55
C ILE A 99 6.29 22.96 -6.52
N ASP A 100 5.59 23.71 -7.36
CA ASP A 100 4.74 23.13 -8.38
C ASP A 100 5.56 22.33 -9.41
N ILE A 101 5.04 21.18 -9.86
CA ILE A 101 5.69 20.37 -10.90
C ILE A 101 5.77 21.13 -12.23
N SER A 102 4.95 22.16 -12.43
CA SER A 102 5.02 23.07 -13.58
C SER A 102 6.38 23.77 -13.74
N PHE A 103 7.18 23.86 -12.68
CA PHE A 103 8.55 24.39 -12.74
C PHE A 103 9.56 23.40 -13.36
N VAL A 104 9.19 22.12 -13.50
CA VAL A 104 9.99 21.12 -14.19
C VAL A 104 9.94 21.43 -15.69
N ASN A 105 11.02 22.04 -16.20
CA ASN A 105 11.17 22.31 -17.63
C ASN A 105 12.18 21.34 -18.29
N PRO A 106 11.69 20.21 -18.83
CA PRO A 106 12.53 19.14 -19.35
C PRO A 106 13.46 19.50 -20.52
N THR A 107 13.33 20.66 -21.20
CA THR A 107 14.35 21.34 -22.05
C THR A 107 13.77 22.48 -22.89
N SER A 108 14.64 23.41 -23.36
CA SER A 108 14.32 24.58 -24.20
C SER A 108 14.26 24.34 -25.72
N SER A 109 14.49 23.12 -26.25
CA SER A 109 14.38 22.85 -27.69
C SER A 109 14.17 21.36 -28.01
N SER A 110 13.09 21.07 -28.76
CA SER A 110 12.76 19.89 -29.62
C SER A 110 13.19 18.45 -29.26
N LYS A 111 13.87 18.18 -28.14
CA LYS A 111 14.38 16.85 -27.75
C LYS A 111 13.51 16.25 -26.65
N VAL A 112 13.25 14.94 -26.78
CA VAL A 112 12.51 14.16 -25.77
C VAL A 112 13.33 14.05 -24.49
N SER A 113 12.70 14.35 -23.35
CA SER A 113 13.32 14.22 -22.04
C SER A 113 13.60 12.77 -21.70
N ARG A 114 14.79 12.50 -21.16
CA ARG A 114 15.22 11.17 -20.69
C ARG A 114 14.97 10.94 -19.20
N ILE A 115 14.20 11.83 -18.57
CA ILE A 115 13.80 11.70 -17.16
C ILE A 115 12.99 10.41 -16.98
N ARG A 116 13.34 9.67 -15.93
CA ARG A 116 12.74 8.39 -15.52
C ARG A 116 12.04 8.49 -14.18
N THR A 117 12.36 9.49 -13.37
CA THR A 117 11.79 9.65 -12.03
C THR A 117 11.47 11.12 -11.80
N LEU A 118 10.26 11.36 -11.31
CA LEU A 118 9.85 12.62 -10.73
C LEU A 118 9.33 12.33 -9.32
N LEU A 119 10.08 12.72 -8.29
CA LEU A 119 9.71 12.54 -6.88
C LEU A 119 9.25 13.85 -6.25
N SER A 120 8.32 13.74 -5.31
CA SER A 120 7.98 14.79 -4.35
C SER A 120 8.75 14.53 -3.05
N VAL A 121 9.38 15.55 -2.49
CA VAL A 121 10.14 15.44 -1.23
C VAL A 121 9.75 16.60 -0.32
N GLY A 122 9.33 16.32 0.91
CA GLY A 122 8.95 17.35 1.88
C GLY A 122 7.43 17.50 2.03
N GLU A 123 7.00 18.39 2.92
CA GLU A 123 5.60 18.61 3.28
C GLU A 123 4.94 19.67 2.39
N TRP A 124 3.74 19.38 1.89
CA TRP A 124 2.96 20.30 1.05
C TRP A 124 1.99 21.13 1.90
N LYS A 125 2.46 22.28 2.38
CA LYS A 125 1.68 23.24 3.18
C LYS A 125 1.27 24.44 2.32
N ASP A 126 0.04 24.43 1.82
CA ASP A 126 -0.58 25.58 1.15
C ASP A 126 -0.05 25.91 -0.25
N LEU A 127 -0.58 25.20 -1.26
CA LEU A 127 -0.66 25.73 -2.61
C LEU A 127 -2.12 25.94 -2.99
N GLN A 128 -2.48 27.19 -3.27
CA GLN A 128 -3.66 27.49 -4.07
C GLN A 128 -3.50 26.88 -5.46
N GLU A 129 -4.62 26.42 -6.01
CA GLU A 129 -4.78 25.85 -7.34
C GLU A 129 -3.91 26.57 -8.39
N SER A 130 -2.86 25.91 -8.86
CA SER A 130 -2.28 26.27 -10.14
C SER A 130 -3.06 25.51 -11.22
N SER A 131 -3.99 26.21 -11.85
CA SER A 131 -4.76 25.74 -13.02
C SER A 131 -3.89 25.68 -14.30
N THR A 132 -2.57 25.68 -14.16
CA THR A 132 -1.64 25.64 -15.29
C THR A 132 -1.55 24.24 -15.86
N SER A 133 -1.94 24.11 -17.13
CA SER A 133 -1.90 22.89 -17.93
C SER A 133 -0.49 22.28 -17.97
N CYS A 134 -0.21 21.36 -17.05
CA CYS A 134 1.02 20.57 -17.00
C CYS A 134 1.11 19.55 -18.15
N GLU A 135 0.09 19.48 -19.02
CA GLU A 135 0.03 18.52 -20.13
C GLU A 135 1.27 18.61 -21.03
N ALA A 136 1.73 19.83 -21.32
CA ALA A 136 2.94 20.05 -22.12
C ALA A 136 4.18 19.39 -21.49
N ILE A 137 4.33 19.49 -20.17
CA ILE A 137 5.45 18.90 -19.43
C ILE A 137 5.38 17.38 -19.51
N PHE A 138 4.24 16.79 -19.14
CA PHE A 138 4.09 15.33 -19.15
C PHE A 138 4.15 14.72 -20.55
N SER A 139 3.76 15.47 -21.59
CA SER A 139 3.92 15.03 -22.99
C SER A 139 5.37 14.79 -23.40
N SER A 140 6.32 15.49 -22.75
CA SER A 140 7.75 15.38 -23.00
C SER A 140 8.44 14.29 -22.18
N LEU A 141 7.85 13.88 -21.05
CA LEU A 141 8.39 12.88 -20.10
C LEU A 141 8.11 11.45 -20.55
N LYS A 142 8.40 11.13 -21.82
CA LYS A 142 8.01 9.85 -22.44
C LYS A 142 8.63 8.62 -21.78
N PHE A 143 9.78 8.76 -21.11
CA PHE A 143 10.50 7.65 -20.47
C PHE A 143 10.27 7.57 -18.95
N LEU A 144 9.29 8.31 -18.42
CA LEU A 144 9.00 8.32 -16.99
C LEU A 144 8.57 6.92 -16.52
N ARG A 145 9.19 6.47 -15.42
CA ARG A 145 8.91 5.19 -14.74
C ARG A 145 8.30 5.41 -13.37
N VAL A 146 8.67 6.49 -12.69
CA VAL A 146 8.17 6.83 -11.35
C VAL A 146 7.61 8.24 -11.39
N LEU A 147 6.37 8.40 -10.96
CA LEU A 147 5.70 9.68 -10.80
C LEU A 147 5.09 9.74 -9.40
N ASP A 148 5.60 10.66 -8.60
CA ASP A 148 5.11 10.90 -7.26
C ASP A 148 4.31 12.21 -7.20
N LEU A 149 3.03 12.10 -6.87
CA LEU A 149 2.05 13.17 -6.71
C LEU A 149 1.32 13.03 -5.36
N HIS A 150 1.98 12.48 -4.33
CA HIS A 150 1.38 12.43 -2.99
C HIS A 150 1.15 13.83 -2.42
N GLU A 151 0.10 13.97 -1.62
CA GLU A 151 -0.31 15.18 -0.89
C GLU A 151 -0.33 16.44 -1.77
N ARG A 152 -0.81 16.28 -3.01
CA ARG A 152 -1.04 17.40 -3.92
C ARG A 152 -2.49 17.88 -3.76
N PRO A 153 -2.80 19.15 -4.03
CA PRO A 153 -4.18 19.63 -4.04
C PRO A 153 -4.87 19.20 -5.35
N LEU A 154 -4.86 17.89 -5.68
CA LEU A 154 -5.53 17.36 -6.86
C LEU A 154 -7.00 17.05 -6.55
N ASP A 155 -7.89 17.74 -7.23
CA ASP A 155 -9.31 17.41 -7.23
C ASP A 155 -9.62 16.25 -8.19
N VAL A 156 -8.84 16.14 -9.28
CA VAL A 156 -9.00 15.12 -10.31
C VAL A 156 -7.61 14.66 -10.78
N VAL A 157 -7.44 13.35 -10.97
CA VAL A 157 -6.24 12.81 -11.60
C VAL A 157 -6.23 13.13 -13.10
N PRO A 158 -5.25 13.90 -13.61
CA PRO A 158 -5.24 14.28 -15.01
C PRO A 158 -5.07 13.08 -15.96
N SER A 159 -5.92 13.00 -16.99
CA SER A 159 -5.94 11.86 -17.93
C SER A 159 -4.67 11.72 -18.78
N PHE A 160 -3.85 12.76 -18.90
CA PHE A 160 -2.58 12.69 -19.62
C PHE A 160 -1.54 11.79 -18.92
N ILE A 161 -1.65 11.55 -17.61
CA ILE A 161 -0.77 10.61 -16.89
C ILE A 161 -0.87 9.22 -17.53
N CYS A 162 -2.06 8.86 -18.02
CA CYS A 162 -2.33 7.60 -18.71
C CYS A 162 -1.64 7.48 -20.08
N LYS A 163 -1.00 8.55 -20.59
CA LYS A 163 -0.17 8.54 -21.81
C LYS A 163 1.28 8.07 -21.51
N LEU A 164 1.69 8.01 -20.24
CA LEU A 164 3.04 7.62 -19.80
C LEU A 164 3.22 6.10 -19.80
N LYS A 165 3.35 5.50 -20.99
CA LYS A 165 3.34 4.03 -21.17
C LYS A 165 4.43 3.27 -20.41
N HIS A 166 5.51 3.94 -20.00
CA HIS A 166 6.63 3.33 -19.26
C HIS A 166 6.50 3.47 -17.74
N LEU A 167 5.41 4.08 -17.26
CA LEU A 167 5.18 4.29 -15.84
C LEU A 167 5.02 2.93 -15.13
N ARG A 168 5.67 2.82 -13.98
CA ARG A 168 5.81 1.64 -13.14
C ARG A 168 5.45 1.92 -11.68
N ASP A 169 5.61 3.15 -11.23
CA ASP A 169 5.20 3.60 -9.90
C ASP A 169 4.44 4.92 -10.04
N LEU A 170 3.20 4.95 -9.58
CA LEU A 170 2.35 6.12 -9.51
C LEU A 170 1.85 6.28 -8.07
N ASP A 171 2.24 7.37 -7.42
CA ASP A 171 1.79 7.70 -6.08
C ASP A 171 0.86 8.91 -6.13
N LEU A 172 -0.37 8.74 -5.66
CA LEU A 172 -1.43 9.74 -5.53
C LEU A 172 -1.89 9.84 -4.08
N SER A 173 -1.17 9.26 -3.12
CA SER A 173 -1.60 9.16 -1.73
C SER A 173 -1.85 10.54 -1.10
N GLY A 174 -2.76 10.65 -0.13
CA GLY A 174 -3.06 11.89 0.59
C GLY A 174 -3.81 12.96 -0.22
N ASN A 175 -4.34 12.62 -1.40
CA ASN A 175 -5.15 13.53 -2.20
C ASN A 175 -6.65 13.31 -1.87
N ASP A 176 -7.10 13.87 -0.74
CA ASP A 176 -8.43 13.60 -0.14
C ASP A 176 -9.62 13.93 -1.07
N LYS A 177 -9.47 14.87 -2.01
CA LYS A 177 -10.53 15.34 -2.90
C LYS A 177 -10.74 14.48 -4.16
N ILE A 178 -9.82 13.57 -4.48
CA ILE A 178 -9.95 12.69 -5.65
C ILE A 178 -11.13 11.75 -5.43
N GLU A 179 -12.19 11.90 -6.21
CA GLU A 179 -13.36 11.01 -6.11
C GLU A 179 -13.24 9.73 -6.94
N LYS A 180 -12.48 9.79 -8.04
CA LYS A 180 -12.29 8.68 -8.98
C LYS A 180 -10.96 8.74 -9.71
N LEU A 181 -10.43 7.58 -10.04
CA LEU A 181 -9.33 7.45 -10.99
C LEU A 181 -9.90 7.49 -12.43
N PRO A 182 -9.17 8.05 -13.43
CA PRO A 182 -9.63 8.07 -14.80
C PRO A 182 -9.67 6.64 -15.36
N ASP A 183 -10.74 6.27 -16.08
CA ASP A 183 -10.87 4.93 -16.69
C ASP A 183 -9.66 4.56 -17.58
N SER A 184 -9.03 5.57 -18.18
CA SER A 184 -7.84 5.40 -19.01
C SER A 184 -6.59 4.94 -18.24
N ILE A 185 -6.59 4.95 -16.91
CA ILE A 185 -5.46 4.48 -16.07
C ILE A 185 -5.11 3.02 -16.36
N ILE A 186 -6.09 2.23 -16.81
CA ILE A 186 -5.93 0.82 -17.23
C ILE A 186 -4.97 0.64 -18.42
N ARG A 187 -4.59 1.73 -19.10
CA ARG A 187 -3.59 1.74 -20.17
C ARG A 187 -2.16 1.65 -19.65
N LEU A 188 -1.93 1.90 -18.35
CA LEU A 188 -0.63 1.81 -17.70
C LEU A 188 -0.28 0.35 -17.38
N GLN A 189 -0.22 -0.51 -18.40
CA GLN A 189 -0.02 -1.95 -18.21
C GLN A 189 1.34 -2.32 -17.60
N ASN A 190 2.31 -1.40 -17.62
CA ASN A 190 3.62 -1.57 -16.96
C ASN A 190 3.62 -1.14 -15.48
N LEU A 191 2.49 -0.68 -14.94
CA LEU A 191 2.41 -0.21 -13.57
C LEU A 191 2.62 -1.37 -12.59
N HIS A 192 3.60 -1.24 -11.70
CA HIS A 192 3.86 -2.16 -10.60
C HIS A 192 3.27 -1.64 -9.28
N THR A 193 3.30 -0.33 -9.05
CA THR A 193 2.81 0.31 -7.83
C THR A 193 1.78 1.38 -8.16
N LEU A 194 0.62 1.30 -7.50
CA LEU A 194 -0.39 2.36 -7.45
C LEU A 194 -0.65 2.71 -5.99
N GLY A 195 -0.21 3.89 -5.58
CA GLY A 195 -0.49 4.47 -4.26
C GLY A 195 -1.69 5.41 -4.34
N ILE A 196 -2.72 5.12 -3.56
CA ILE A 196 -3.89 5.99 -3.33
C ILE A 196 -4.24 6.04 -1.83
N SER A 197 -3.28 5.72 -0.96
CA SER A 197 -3.50 5.69 0.49
C SER A 197 -3.93 7.06 0.99
N GLY A 198 -4.90 7.11 1.89
CA GLY A 198 -5.44 8.36 2.42
C GLY A 198 -6.29 9.14 1.41
N CYS A 199 -6.52 8.68 0.18
CA CYS A 199 -7.47 9.34 -0.73
C CYS A 199 -8.92 9.07 -0.26
N LYS A 200 -9.38 9.82 0.75
CA LYS A 200 -10.67 9.61 1.41
C LYS A 200 -11.86 9.77 0.47
N GLY A 201 -11.77 10.63 -0.54
CA GLY A 201 -12.82 10.90 -1.52
C GLY A 201 -13.08 9.76 -2.50
N ILE A 202 -12.14 8.82 -2.69
CA ILE A 202 -12.28 7.77 -3.71
C ILE A 202 -13.45 6.84 -3.38
N LYS A 203 -14.43 6.78 -4.28
CA LYS A 203 -15.66 5.99 -4.10
C LYS A 203 -15.58 4.59 -4.72
N GLU A 204 -14.85 4.49 -5.84
CA GLU A 204 -14.69 3.25 -6.62
C GLU A 204 -13.30 3.19 -7.29
N LEU A 205 -12.82 1.96 -7.52
CA LEU A 205 -11.67 1.71 -8.38
C LEU A 205 -12.15 1.44 -9.82
N PRO A 206 -11.31 1.72 -10.85
CA PRO A 206 -11.69 1.48 -12.24
C PRO A 206 -12.10 0.03 -12.50
N ARG A 207 -13.24 -0.21 -13.15
CA ARG A 207 -13.73 -1.56 -13.46
C ARG A 207 -12.72 -2.41 -14.24
N GLY A 208 -11.89 -1.78 -15.08
CA GLY A 208 -10.85 -2.43 -15.86
C GLY A 208 -9.50 -2.59 -15.15
N ILE A 209 -9.44 -2.50 -13.81
CA ILE A 209 -8.17 -2.59 -13.06
C ILE A 209 -7.42 -3.90 -13.34
N THR A 210 -8.14 -4.96 -13.72
CA THR A 210 -7.59 -6.26 -14.12
C THR A 210 -6.61 -6.18 -15.29
N LYS A 211 -6.68 -5.11 -16.10
CA LYS A 211 -5.73 -4.86 -17.20
C LYS A 211 -4.36 -4.41 -16.72
N LEU A 212 -4.21 -4.01 -15.45
CA LEU A 212 -2.92 -3.70 -14.83
C LEU A 212 -2.20 -5.00 -14.44
N VAL A 213 -1.94 -5.86 -15.42
CA VAL A 213 -1.45 -7.25 -15.22
C VAL A 213 -0.10 -7.35 -14.50
N ASN A 214 0.69 -6.28 -14.51
CA ASN A 214 1.97 -6.19 -13.81
C ASN A 214 1.86 -5.57 -12.42
N LEU A 215 0.66 -5.18 -11.96
CA LEU A 215 0.47 -4.54 -10.67
C LEU A 215 0.87 -5.49 -9.54
N ARG A 216 1.71 -4.99 -8.65
CA ARG A 216 2.27 -5.69 -7.48
C ARG A 216 1.81 -5.05 -6.18
N HIS A 217 1.64 -3.74 -6.16
CA HIS A 217 1.22 -3.01 -4.97
C HIS A 217 0.07 -2.07 -5.29
N LEU A 218 -1.05 -2.29 -4.60
CA LEU A 218 -2.15 -1.35 -4.51
C LEU A 218 -2.27 -0.90 -3.05
N TYR A 219 -1.80 0.32 -2.77
CA TYR A 219 -1.94 0.92 -1.45
C TYR A 219 -3.21 1.77 -1.43
N ASN A 220 -4.22 1.35 -0.67
CA ASN A 220 -5.54 1.97 -0.59
C ASN A 220 -6.08 2.02 0.85
N ASP A 221 -5.20 1.93 1.84
CA ASP A 221 -5.53 2.22 3.24
C ASP A 221 -6.00 3.66 3.38
N GLY A 222 -6.90 3.94 4.32
CA GLY A 222 -7.44 5.30 4.52
C GLY A 222 -8.38 5.79 3.41
N CYS A 223 -8.71 4.99 2.39
CA CYS A 223 -9.81 5.28 1.47
C CYS A 223 -11.16 5.02 2.18
N GLU A 224 -11.66 6.01 2.91
CA GLU A 224 -12.86 5.90 3.75
C GLU A 224 -14.14 5.72 2.93
N ASN A 225 -14.30 6.46 1.81
CA ASN A 225 -15.49 6.39 0.98
C ASN A 225 -15.48 5.27 -0.06
N LEU A 226 -14.44 4.42 -0.09
CA LEU A 226 -14.38 3.30 -1.03
C LEU A 226 -15.47 2.29 -0.67
N THR A 227 -16.42 2.08 -1.59
CA THR A 227 -17.66 1.32 -1.29
C THR A 227 -17.58 -0.15 -1.68
N CYS A 228 -16.77 -0.51 -2.66
CA CYS A 228 -16.57 -1.90 -3.09
C CYS A 228 -15.26 -2.08 -3.86
N MET A 229 -14.81 -3.33 -3.96
CA MET A 229 -13.74 -3.71 -4.89
C MET A 229 -14.31 -3.99 -6.28
N PRO A 230 -13.55 -3.76 -7.37
CA PRO A 230 -14.01 -4.07 -8.72
C PRO A 230 -13.97 -5.58 -8.97
N ARG A 231 -14.91 -6.09 -9.77
CA ARG A 231 -14.92 -7.49 -10.21
C ARG A 231 -13.64 -7.85 -10.98
N GLY A 232 -13.16 -9.07 -10.76
CA GLY A 232 -11.96 -9.60 -11.38
C GLY A 232 -10.65 -9.18 -10.70
N LEU A 233 -10.69 -8.47 -9.56
CA LEU A 233 -9.48 -8.12 -8.79
C LEU A 233 -8.59 -9.35 -8.55
N GLY A 234 -9.18 -10.53 -8.33
CA GLY A 234 -8.48 -11.80 -8.15
C GLY A 234 -7.67 -12.27 -9.37
N GLU A 235 -7.83 -11.65 -10.53
CA GLU A 235 -7.02 -11.91 -11.74
C GLU A 235 -5.62 -11.27 -11.67
N LEU A 236 -5.40 -10.33 -10.75
CA LEU A 236 -4.10 -9.68 -10.52
C LEU A 236 -3.14 -10.62 -9.76
N LYS A 237 -2.73 -11.72 -10.38
CA LYS A 237 -1.90 -12.78 -9.77
C LYS A 237 -0.55 -12.31 -9.23
N ASN A 238 -0.04 -11.20 -9.75
CA ASN A 238 1.23 -10.62 -9.32
C ASN A 238 1.10 -9.72 -8.08
N LEU A 239 -0.12 -9.44 -7.62
CA LEU A 239 -0.39 -8.54 -6.51
C LEU A 239 0.18 -9.11 -5.20
N GLN A 240 1.11 -8.37 -4.61
CA GLN A 240 1.78 -8.65 -3.34
C GLN A 240 1.23 -7.80 -2.20
N THR A 241 0.64 -6.64 -2.50
CA THR A 241 0.08 -5.75 -1.48
C THR A 241 -1.28 -5.23 -1.90
N LEU A 242 -2.24 -5.38 -0.99
CA LEU A 242 -3.56 -4.79 -1.03
C LEU A 242 -3.89 -4.35 0.39
N SER A 243 -3.89 -3.04 0.66
CA SER A 243 -4.06 -2.54 2.02
C SER A 243 -5.49 -2.75 2.55
N LYS A 244 -6.51 -2.50 1.71
CA LYS A 244 -7.93 -2.55 2.10
C LYS A 244 -8.77 -3.28 1.04
N PHE A 245 -9.62 -4.20 1.47
CA PHE A 245 -10.64 -4.88 0.67
C PHE A 245 -12.02 -4.57 1.24
N VAL A 246 -12.89 -3.97 0.43
CA VAL A 246 -14.25 -3.61 0.84
C VAL A 246 -15.24 -4.62 0.27
N VAL A 247 -15.92 -5.34 1.16
CA VAL A 247 -17.04 -6.23 0.82
C VAL A 247 -18.26 -5.38 0.52
N HIS A 248 -18.98 -5.72 -0.54
CA HIS A 248 -20.07 -4.91 -1.06
C HIS A 248 -21.31 -4.85 -0.15
N SER A 249 -22.10 -3.78 -0.27
CA SER A 249 -23.48 -3.72 0.23
C SER A 249 -24.50 -4.12 -0.85
N ASP A 250 -25.73 -4.46 -0.44
CA ASP A 250 -26.85 -4.81 -1.35
C ASP A 250 -27.25 -3.69 -2.32
N SER A 251 -26.75 -2.47 -2.10
CA SER A 251 -27.02 -1.28 -2.91
C SER A 251 -25.97 -1.01 -4.00
N THR A 252 -24.98 -1.89 -4.19
CA THR A 252 -23.87 -1.69 -5.13
C THR A 252 -24.17 -2.24 -6.54
N PRO A 253 -23.46 -1.74 -7.59
CA PRO A 253 -23.65 -2.20 -8.96
C PRO A 253 -23.30 -3.69 -9.13
N ASN A 254 -23.97 -4.39 -10.05
CA ASN A 254 -23.73 -5.81 -10.41
C ASN A 254 -22.28 -6.17 -10.83
N ASP A 255 -21.40 -5.18 -10.95
CA ASP A 255 -19.99 -5.32 -11.36
C ASP A 255 -19.01 -5.24 -10.17
N SER A 256 -19.50 -5.33 -8.92
CA SER A 256 -18.65 -5.38 -7.73
C SER A 256 -17.99 -6.76 -7.56
N GLY A 257 -16.77 -6.75 -7.04
CA GLY A 257 -16.00 -7.94 -6.71
C GLY A 257 -16.50 -8.56 -5.40
N GLN A 258 -16.68 -9.88 -5.43
CA GLN A 258 -17.05 -10.65 -4.25
C GLN A 258 -15.83 -10.94 -3.38
N LEU A 259 -16.04 -11.25 -2.09
CA LEU A 259 -14.97 -11.64 -1.18
C LEU A 259 -14.16 -12.84 -1.70
N SER A 260 -14.80 -13.72 -2.48
CA SER A 260 -14.17 -14.88 -3.13
C SER A 260 -13.03 -14.51 -4.09
N GLU A 261 -12.98 -13.27 -4.60
CA GLU A 261 -11.87 -12.74 -5.40
C GLU A 261 -10.54 -12.79 -4.62
N LEU A 262 -10.60 -12.56 -3.29
CA LEU A 262 -9.43 -12.66 -2.44
C LEU A 262 -8.82 -14.06 -2.50
N ASN A 263 -9.60 -15.13 -2.68
CA ASN A 263 -9.09 -16.51 -2.68
C ASN A 263 -8.08 -16.76 -3.81
N ARG A 264 -8.10 -15.93 -4.85
CA ARG A 264 -7.15 -15.99 -5.97
C ARG A 264 -5.87 -15.18 -5.73
N LEU A 265 -5.86 -14.34 -4.70
CA LEU A 265 -4.74 -13.46 -4.33
C LEU A 265 -3.91 -14.07 -3.19
N THR A 266 -3.30 -15.23 -3.44
CA THR A 266 -2.55 -15.99 -2.44
C THR A 266 -1.18 -15.40 -2.11
N SER A 267 -0.62 -14.59 -3.02
CA SER A 267 0.69 -13.94 -2.88
C SER A 267 0.69 -12.69 -1.99
N LEU A 268 -0.46 -12.32 -1.41
CA LEU A 268 -0.56 -11.10 -0.61
C LEU A 268 0.31 -11.17 0.66
N ARG A 269 0.97 -10.05 0.95
CA ARG A 269 1.97 -9.89 2.01
C ARG A 269 1.66 -8.64 2.83
N GLY A 270 2.28 -8.56 4.00
CA GLY A 270 2.20 -7.36 4.83
C GLY A 270 0.86 -7.26 5.55
N ALA A 271 0.12 -6.18 5.31
CA ALA A 271 -1.14 -5.89 6.00
C ALA A 271 -2.33 -5.93 5.03
N LEU A 272 -3.44 -6.53 5.49
CA LEU A 272 -4.72 -6.55 4.79
C LEU A 272 -5.83 -6.18 5.76
N GLU A 273 -6.61 -5.17 5.41
CA GLU A 273 -7.89 -4.85 6.04
C GLU A 273 -9.03 -5.39 5.18
N ILE A 274 -9.99 -6.09 5.79
CA ILE A 274 -11.25 -6.49 5.16
C ILE A 274 -12.37 -5.77 5.90
N SER A 275 -13.07 -4.88 5.20
CA SER A 275 -14.14 -4.05 5.76
C SER A 275 -15.48 -4.33 5.09
N GLY A 276 -16.58 -4.03 5.78
CA GLY A 276 -17.93 -4.24 5.26
C GLY A 276 -18.46 -5.67 5.48
N LEU A 277 -17.89 -6.41 6.44
CA LEU A 277 -18.31 -7.79 6.72
C LEU A 277 -19.71 -7.82 7.34
N ARG A 278 -20.58 -8.71 6.83
CA ARG A 278 -21.99 -8.82 7.24
C ARG A 278 -22.35 -10.18 7.82
N SER A 279 -21.36 -11.04 8.05
CA SER A 279 -21.56 -12.38 8.60
C SER A 279 -22.48 -13.29 7.76
N ARG A 280 -22.55 -13.06 6.44
CA ARG A 280 -23.37 -13.87 5.51
C ARG A 280 -22.72 -15.21 5.21
N GLU A 281 -23.48 -16.20 4.76
CA GLU A 281 -22.93 -17.50 4.31
C GLU A 281 -21.89 -17.36 3.20
N GLU A 282 -22.04 -16.34 2.37
CA GLU A 282 -21.15 -16.02 1.26
C GLU A 282 -19.86 -15.30 1.69
N ASP A 283 -19.81 -14.78 2.92
CA ASP A 283 -18.64 -14.09 3.48
C ASP A 283 -17.59 -15.13 3.92
N VAL A 284 -16.95 -15.78 2.94
CA VAL A 284 -15.86 -16.73 3.15
C VAL A 284 -14.62 -16.27 2.39
N ALA A 285 -13.50 -16.18 3.11
CA ALA A 285 -12.18 -15.95 2.54
C ALA A 285 -11.20 -17.01 3.04
N ASN A 286 -10.50 -17.67 2.13
CA ASN A 286 -9.38 -18.54 2.46
C ASN A 286 -8.18 -17.67 2.86
N LEU A 287 -8.05 -17.42 4.16
CA LEU A 287 -6.94 -16.67 4.76
C LEU A 287 -5.82 -17.60 5.26
N LYS A 288 -6.11 -18.90 5.40
CA LYS A 288 -5.18 -19.91 5.91
C LYS A 288 -4.03 -20.20 4.95
N GLU A 289 -4.23 -20.05 3.65
CA GLU A 289 -3.18 -20.25 2.64
C GLU A 289 -2.25 -19.04 2.46
N ARG A 290 -2.47 -17.92 3.18
CA ARG A 290 -1.71 -16.66 3.00
C ARG A 290 -0.54 -16.56 3.96
N GLY A 291 0.46 -17.41 3.78
CA GLY A 291 1.62 -17.52 4.69
C GLY A 291 2.50 -16.27 4.81
N HIS A 292 2.39 -15.31 3.88
CA HIS A 292 3.18 -14.08 3.87
C HIS A 292 2.47 -12.87 4.51
N LEU A 293 1.20 -13.02 4.89
CA LEU A 293 0.44 -11.96 5.55
C LEU A 293 0.87 -11.86 7.03
N GLN A 294 1.22 -10.65 7.48
CA GLN A 294 1.67 -10.40 8.84
C GLN A 294 0.60 -9.71 9.70
N VAL A 295 -0.25 -8.88 9.08
CA VAL A 295 -1.30 -8.12 9.75
C VAL A 295 -2.63 -8.36 9.06
N LEU A 296 -3.64 -8.71 9.85
CA LEU A 296 -5.01 -8.85 9.38
C LEU A 296 -5.91 -7.97 10.24
N THR A 297 -6.68 -7.12 9.58
CA THR A 297 -7.75 -6.34 10.20
C THR A 297 -9.07 -6.79 9.60
N LEU A 298 -10.03 -7.17 10.44
CA LEU A 298 -11.39 -7.51 10.01
C LEU A 298 -12.37 -6.53 10.67
N HIS A 299 -13.21 -5.90 9.86
CA HIS A 299 -14.17 -4.89 10.31
C HIS A 299 -15.58 -5.24 9.85
N TRP A 300 -16.47 -5.46 10.82
CA TRP A 300 -17.89 -5.73 10.60
C TRP A 300 -18.73 -4.47 10.53
N GLU A 301 -19.85 -4.54 9.81
CA GLU A 301 -20.91 -3.54 9.95
C GLU A 301 -21.68 -3.78 11.26
N ARG A 302 -21.95 -2.70 12.00
CA ARG A 302 -22.71 -2.71 13.25
C ARG A 302 -24.13 -3.16 12.94
N GLU A 303 -24.49 -4.40 13.34
CA GLU A 303 -25.85 -4.98 13.43
C GLU A 303 -25.85 -6.53 13.45
N ASN A 304 -24.69 -7.19 13.34
CA ASN A 304 -24.63 -8.64 13.07
C ASN A 304 -24.51 -9.52 14.34
N VAL A 305 -25.36 -10.55 14.46
CA VAL A 305 -25.50 -11.42 15.65
C VAL A 305 -24.90 -12.84 15.44
N ILE A 306 -24.20 -13.09 14.33
CA ILE A 306 -23.75 -14.45 13.96
C ILE A 306 -22.26 -14.65 14.25
N ASN A 307 -21.90 -15.86 14.72
CA ASN A 307 -20.52 -16.32 14.89
C ASN A 307 -19.79 -16.57 13.53
N ALA A 308 -19.74 -15.57 12.64
CA ALA A 308 -19.14 -15.72 11.32
C ALA A 308 -17.61 -15.76 11.30
N LEU A 309 -16.98 -15.39 12.43
CA LEU A 309 -15.52 -15.33 12.56
C LEU A 309 -14.85 -16.71 12.38
N GLU A 310 -15.58 -17.82 12.55
CA GLU A 310 -15.11 -19.19 12.27
C GLU A 310 -14.63 -19.37 10.81
N ARG A 311 -15.15 -18.58 9.87
CA ARG A 311 -14.83 -18.68 8.43
C ARG A 311 -13.56 -17.94 8.02
N PHE A 312 -12.94 -17.22 8.95
CA PHE A 312 -11.81 -16.32 8.69
C PHE A 312 -10.51 -16.80 9.35
N GLU A 313 -10.32 -18.11 9.53
CA GLU A 313 -9.08 -18.67 10.09
C GLU A 313 -7.86 -18.20 9.27
N PRO A 314 -6.95 -17.39 9.86
CA PRO A 314 -5.78 -16.90 9.16
C PRO A 314 -4.60 -17.88 9.29
N HIS A 315 -3.58 -17.70 8.46
CA HIS A 315 -2.35 -18.49 8.57
C HIS A 315 -1.66 -18.27 9.93
N PRO A 316 -1.09 -19.31 10.58
CA PRO A 316 -0.35 -19.21 11.86
C PRO A 316 0.87 -18.27 11.89
N ASN A 317 1.25 -17.69 10.75
CA ASN A 317 2.38 -16.74 10.64
C ASN A 317 1.94 -15.30 10.94
N LEU A 318 0.65 -15.08 11.12
CA LEU A 318 0.08 -13.78 11.42
C LEU A 318 0.67 -13.25 12.73
N LYS A 319 1.24 -12.04 12.68
CA LYS A 319 1.83 -11.37 13.84
C LYS A 319 0.86 -10.42 14.52
N LYS A 320 -0.11 -9.86 13.79
CA LYS A 320 -1.10 -8.94 14.34
C LYS A 320 -2.49 -9.22 13.81
N LEU A 321 -3.45 -9.32 14.73
CA LEU A 321 -4.86 -9.49 14.44
C LEU A 321 -5.66 -8.35 15.07
N ASN A 322 -6.40 -7.61 14.24
CA ASN A 322 -7.35 -6.60 14.69
C ASN A 322 -8.76 -7.02 14.29
N ILE A 323 -9.68 -7.07 15.25
CA ILE A 323 -11.10 -7.37 15.01
C ILE A 323 -11.93 -6.20 15.52
N TYR A 324 -12.72 -5.62 14.62
CA TYR A 324 -13.53 -4.43 14.90
C TYR A 324 -15.01 -4.71 14.66
N GLU A 325 -15.83 -4.27 15.61
CA GLU A 325 -17.29 -4.27 15.55
C GLU A 325 -17.90 -5.69 15.37
N TYR A 326 -17.17 -6.74 15.79
CA TYR A 326 -17.67 -8.11 15.73
C TYR A 326 -18.78 -8.33 16.75
N GLY A 327 -19.99 -8.67 16.28
CA GLY A 327 -21.17 -8.81 17.13
C GLY A 327 -21.48 -10.24 17.59
N GLY A 328 -20.59 -11.21 17.36
CA GLY A 328 -20.73 -12.57 17.87
C GLY A 328 -20.40 -12.69 19.37
N VAL A 329 -20.91 -13.75 20.00
CA VAL A 329 -20.83 -13.95 21.45
C VAL A 329 -19.54 -14.66 21.87
N ARG A 330 -18.98 -15.50 20.99
CA ARG A 330 -17.81 -16.33 21.26
C ARG A 330 -16.74 -16.07 20.21
N PHE A 331 -15.49 -15.99 20.64
CA PHE A 331 -14.36 -15.97 19.73
C PHE A 331 -13.96 -17.41 19.34
N PRO A 332 -13.61 -17.66 18.06
CA PRO A 332 -13.20 -18.98 17.60
C PRO A 332 -11.95 -19.55 18.27
N MET A 333 -11.89 -20.87 18.38
CA MET A 333 -10.73 -21.59 18.95
C MET A 333 -9.50 -21.54 18.07
N TRP A 334 -9.64 -21.27 16.76
CA TRP A 334 -8.49 -21.11 15.88
C TRP A 334 -7.57 -19.96 16.30
N LEU A 335 -8.01 -19.04 17.16
CA LEU A 335 -7.16 -18.01 17.74
C LEU A 335 -5.92 -18.61 18.41
N LEU A 336 -6.06 -19.75 19.08
CA LEU A 336 -4.97 -20.46 19.76
C LEU A 336 -3.98 -21.10 18.78
N SER A 337 -4.40 -21.33 17.54
CA SER A 337 -3.52 -21.82 16.46
C SER A 337 -2.56 -20.75 15.93
N LEU A 338 -2.77 -19.47 16.28
CA LEU A 338 -1.94 -18.35 15.83
C LEU A 338 -0.68 -18.21 16.68
N THR A 339 0.19 -19.21 16.62
CA THR A 339 1.36 -19.31 17.51
C THR A 339 2.34 -18.14 17.37
N ASN A 340 2.41 -17.46 16.21
CA ASN A 340 3.26 -16.28 15.99
C ASN A 340 2.59 -14.94 16.30
N LEU A 341 1.38 -14.94 16.85
CA LEU A 341 0.65 -13.72 17.15
C LEU A 341 1.37 -12.91 18.24
N VAL A 342 1.69 -11.67 17.94
CA VAL A 342 2.38 -10.72 18.83
C VAL A 342 1.39 -9.68 19.38
N HIS A 343 0.41 -9.29 18.57
CA HIS A 343 -0.57 -8.25 18.91
C HIS A 343 -1.99 -8.71 18.60
N LEU A 344 -2.86 -8.66 19.61
CA LEU A 344 -4.30 -8.86 19.46
C LEU A 344 -5.02 -7.57 19.83
N SER A 345 -5.86 -7.05 18.92
CA SER A 345 -6.71 -5.88 19.19
C SER A 345 -8.17 -6.18 18.91
N LEU A 346 -9.03 -6.00 19.91
CA LEU A 346 -10.47 -6.14 19.80
C LEU A 346 -11.12 -4.79 20.14
N ARG A 347 -11.94 -4.26 19.24
CA ARG A 347 -12.61 -2.97 19.44
C ARG A 347 -14.09 -3.05 19.08
N GLY A 348 -14.98 -2.55 19.94
CA GLY A 348 -16.41 -2.45 19.65
C GLY A 348 -17.11 -3.80 19.52
N CYS A 349 -16.52 -4.88 20.03
CA CYS A 349 -17.13 -6.20 20.00
C CYS A 349 -18.08 -6.35 21.20
N ASN A 350 -19.16 -5.55 21.20
CA ASN A 350 -19.97 -5.27 22.39
C ASN A 350 -20.66 -6.51 22.97
N ASN A 351 -21.01 -7.49 22.13
CA ASN A 351 -21.71 -8.72 22.52
C ASN A 351 -20.77 -9.87 22.91
N LEU A 352 -19.45 -9.67 22.79
CA LEU A 352 -18.46 -10.73 22.99
C LEU A 352 -18.36 -11.06 24.48
N LYS A 353 -18.81 -12.27 24.85
CA LYS A 353 -18.81 -12.75 26.24
C LYS A 353 -17.59 -13.61 26.59
N TYR A 354 -17.09 -14.37 25.61
CA TYR A 354 -16.08 -15.41 25.84
C TYR A 354 -14.88 -15.28 24.90
N LEU A 355 -13.68 -15.16 25.49
CA LEU A 355 -12.40 -15.28 24.80
C LEU A 355 -11.69 -16.59 25.19
N PRO A 356 -11.10 -17.30 24.21
CA PRO A 356 -10.18 -18.42 24.46
C PRO A 356 -8.99 -18.03 25.35
N PRO A 357 -8.36 -19.01 26.04
CA PRO A 357 -7.18 -18.78 26.88
C PRO A 357 -6.01 -18.20 26.09
N LEU A 358 -5.75 -16.90 26.25
CA LEU A 358 -4.67 -16.22 25.56
C LEU A 358 -3.28 -16.61 26.09
N SER A 359 -3.21 -17.27 27.25
CA SER A 359 -1.98 -17.80 27.85
C SER A 359 -1.29 -18.87 26.98
N GLY A 360 -2.02 -19.51 26.06
CA GLY A 360 -1.47 -20.47 25.10
C GLY A 360 -0.67 -19.85 23.94
N LEU A 361 -0.61 -18.51 23.81
CA LEU A 361 0.05 -17.83 22.71
C LEU A 361 1.48 -17.38 23.09
N PRO A 362 2.54 -18.07 22.63
CA PRO A 362 3.89 -17.94 23.18
C PRO A 362 4.58 -16.59 22.85
N PHE A 363 4.17 -15.92 21.76
CA PHE A 363 4.77 -14.66 21.32
C PHE A 363 3.88 -13.44 21.56
N LEU A 364 2.74 -13.60 22.22
CA LEU A 364 1.79 -12.52 22.45
C LEU A 364 2.38 -11.50 23.43
N LYS A 365 2.58 -10.26 22.96
CA LYS A 365 3.19 -9.18 23.76
C LYS A 365 2.20 -8.08 24.12
N ARG A 366 1.17 -7.85 23.29
CA ARG A 366 0.20 -6.78 23.51
C ARG A 366 -1.21 -7.27 23.23
N ILE A 367 -2.09 -7.01 24.18
CA ILE A 367 -3.54 -7.21 24.04
C ILE A 367 -4.21 -5.85 24.25
N SER A 368 -5.03 -5.45 23.28
CA SER A 368 -5.76 -4.20 23.28
C SER A 368 -7.26 -4.49 23.22
N LEU A 369 -7.96 -4.24 24.33
CA LEU A 369 -9.40 -4.48 24.45
C LEU A 369 -10.11 -3.15 24.67
N PHE A 370 -10.97 -2.75 23.73
CA PHE A 370 -11.69 -1.49 23.77
C PHE A 370 -13.17 -1.69 23.47
N PHE A 371 -14.06 -1.09 24.28
CA PHE A 371 -15.51 -1.19 24.08
C PHE A 371 -15.98 -2.66 23.97
N LEU A 372 -15.67 -3.47 24.99
CA LEU A 372 -16.15 -4.85 25.16
C LEU A 372 -17.06 -4.91 26.38
N PHE A 373 -18.33 -4.52 26.23
CA PHE A 373 -19.22 -4.28 27.36
C PHE A 373 -19.71 -5.56 28.05
N GLU A 374 -19.90 -6.65 27.30
CA GLU A 374 -20.45 -7.91 27.80
C GLU A 374 -19.39 -8.97 28.13
N ILE A 375 -18.10 -8.62 28.19
CA ILE A 375 -17.05 -9.63 28.40
C ILE A 375 -17.13 -10.22 29.81
N GLU A 376 -17.40 -11.52 29.90
CA GLU A 376 -17.59 -12.23 31.17
C GLU A 376 -16.34 -13.04 31.53
N TYR A 377 -15.74 -13.73 30.54
CA TYR A 377 -14.60 -14.61 30.78
C TYR A 377 -13.50 -14.46 29.71
N VAL A 378 -12.27 -14.30 30.20
CA VAL A 378 -11.05 -14.64 29.48
C VAL A 378 -10.51 -15.87 30.21
N SER A 379 -11.00 -17.06 29.86
CA SER A 379 -10.73 -18.25 30.67
C SER A 379 -9.25 -18.57 30.68
N ASP A 380 -8.65 -18.82 31.84
CA ASP A 380 -7.45 -19.66 31.94
C ASP A 380 -7.88 -21.12 31.80
N CYS A 381 -7.11 -21.91 31.05
CA CYS A 381 -7.21 -23.37 31.14
C CYS A 381 -6.60 -23.81 32.48
N SER A 382 -7.46 -23.94 33.48
CA SER A 382 -7.27 -24.71 34.72
C SER A 382 -8.69 -25.01 35.21
N ASP A 383 -9.21 -26.23 35.22
CA ASP A 383 -8.62 -27.57 35.31
C ASP A 383 -9.32 -28.59 34.40
#